data_AF-A0A1Q5QTY9-F1
#
_entry.id   AF-A0A1Q5QTY9-F1
#
_cell.length_a   1.000
_cell.length_b   1.000
_cell.length_c   1.000
_cell.angle_alpha   90.00
_cell.angle_beta   90.00
_cell.angle_gamma   90.00
#
_symmetry.space_group_name_H-M   'P 1'
#
loop_
_entity.id
_entity.type
_entity.pdbx_description
1 polymer ?
#
loop_
_entity_poly.entity_id
_entity_poly.type
_entity_poly.pdbx_seq_one_letter_code
_entity_poly.pdbx_strand_id
1 'polypeptide(L)'
;IAFYEPGSPVTLFPTNVDQSAEVSGQQLPSGSGTSGGQYDSNGLPFGASARAPGAWIGPFAANPAGTLAQSLAVDFVFAAGCYTVNGKNGSIGYSNVGLTAEYATCDNAGAQTGPFNPLFSIVRQYASQAPVRDSVKVDVAAGRYLVRFRREDAELAGTAGSNAVLWAGLRSFLKGNNSFPDVSTIAIRLKASQSTQGSYKFGVLGTRKVPVWNGAAFVTQATRNPAWAFLDAVTSGQYGSGLSIAKVDFNAVVNHAAGCDARGDTFDYRFTTAVAVPDALNKILAPSRAQHFWLGDTVSIVRDEWRDVPTMLLTDREIVRDSMQVSFT
;
A
#
# COMPACT_ATOMS: atom_id res chain seq x y z
N ILE A 1 11.61 1.55 -1.37
CA ILE A 1 10.45 1.47 -2.30
C ILE A 1 10.54 0.13 -3.01
N ALA A 2 9.41 -0.54 -3.26
CA ALA A 2 9.37 -1.80 -3.99
C ALA A 2 8.24 -1.74 -5.02
N PHE A 3 8.49 -2.29 -6.21
CA PHE A 3 7.55 -2.36 -7.32
C PHE A 3 7.10 -3.80 -7.51
N TYR A 4 5.80 -3.99 -7.69
CA TYR A 4 5.18 -5.29 -7.88
C TYR A 4 4.40 -5.29 -9.17
N GLU A 5 4.61 -6.32 -10.00
CA GLU A 5 3.82 -6.55 -11.21
C GLU A 5 2.36 -6.85 -10.83
N PRO A 6 1.40 -6.62 -11.73
CA PRO A 6 0.00 -7.03 -11.50
C PRO A 6 -0.10 -8.49 -11.04
N GLY A 7 -0.86 -8.73 -9.98
CA GLY A 7 -1.02 -10.05 -9.37
C GLY A 7 0.15 -10.54 -8.51
N SER A 8 1.30 -9.83 -8.47
CA SER A 8 2.41 -10.20 -7.59
C SER A 8 2.05 -9.90 -6.12
N PRO A 9 2.44 -10.79 -5.18
CA PRO A 9 2.21 -10.53 -3.76
C PRO A 9 3.10 -9.38 -3.27
N VAL A 10 2.50 -8.42 -2.57
CA VAL A 10 3.22 -7.34 -1.89
C VAL A 10 3.96 -7.92 -0.68
N THR A 11 5.28 -7.76 -0.68
CA THR A 11 6.18 -8.33 0.35
C THR A 11 6.81 -7.29 1.26
N LEU A 12 6.79 -6.00 0.89
CA LEU A 12 7.47 -4.95 1.65
C LEU A 12 6.86 -4.76 3.04
N PHE A 13 5.56 -4.95 3.15
CA PHE A 13 4.82 -5.00 4.41
C PHE A 13 3.53 -5.79 4.17
N PRO A 14 2.95 -6.41 5.22
CA PRO A 14 1.66 -7.06 5.07
C PRO A 14 0.59 -6.02 4.76
N THR A 15 -0.24 -6.27 3.75
CA THR A 15 -1.27 -5.32 3.31
C THR A 15 -2.52 -5.36 4.19
N ASN A 16 -2.78 -6.52 4.80
CA ASN A 16 -3.96 -6.74 5.64
C ASN A 16 -3.55 -6.62 7.11
N VAL A 17 -3.66 -5.41 7.65
CA VAL A 17 -3.44 -5.11 9.06
C VAL A 17 -4.76 -4.65 9.65
N ASP A 18 -5.14 -5.27 10.76
CA ASP A 18 -6.30 -4.85 11.55
C ASP A 18 -5.84 -4.29 12.90
N GLN A 19 -6.61 -3.36 13.45
CA GLN A 19 -6.37 -2.76 14.75
C GLN A 19 -7.57 -3.03 15.66
N SER A 20 -7.31 -3.61 16.83
CA SER A 20 -8.34 -3.86 17.83
C SER A 20 -8.98 -2.55 18.30
N ALA A 21 -10.30 -2.47 18.23
CA ALA A 21 -11.07 -1.32 18.72
C ALA A 21 -11.10 -1.23 20.26
N GLU A 22 -10.79 -2.32 20.95
CA GLU A 22 -10.84 -2.40 22.42
C GLU A 22 -9.60 -1.78 23.08
N VAL A 23 -8.53 -1.54 22.33
CA VAL A 23 -7.29 -0.94 22.84
C VAL A 23 -7.20 0.52 22.39
N SER A 24 -7.27 1.43 23.35
CA SER A 24 -7.33 2.88 23.11
C SER A 24 -6.63 3.68 24.21
N GLY A 25 -5.36 3.38 24.48
CA GLY A 25 -4.52 4.18 25.36
C GLY A 25 -4.69 3.91 26.85
N GLN A 26 -5.13 2.71 27.25
CA GLN A 26 -5.28 2.37 28.67
C GLN A 26 -3.93 2.34 29.40
N GLN A 27 -3.83 2.98 30.57
CA GLN A 27 -2.64 2.91 31.40
C GLN A 27 -2.51 1.54 32.07
N LEU A 28 -1.33 0.93 31.96
CA LEU A 28 -1.05 -0.34 32.61
C LEU A 28 -1.06 -0.16 34.14
N PRO A 29 -1.84 -0.97 34.89
CA PRO A 29 -1.92 -0.87 36.34
C PRO A 29 -0.55 -1.08 36.97
N SER A 30 -0.22 -0.29 37.99
CA SER A 30 1.04 -0.42 38.71
C SER A 30 1.13 -1.76 39.45
N GLY A 31 2.30 -2.39 39.37
CA GLY A 31 2.69 -3.46 40.27
C GLY A 31 3.32 -2.91 41.55
N SER A 32 4.21 -3.73 42.15
CA SER A 32 5.09 -3.34 43.26
C SER A 32 6.56 -3.57 42.87
N GLY A 33 7.46 -2.89 43.59
CA GLY A 33 8.90 -2.94 43.31
C GLY A 33 9.31 -2.25 42.02
N THR A 34 10.60 -2.18 41.73
CA THR A 34 11.13 -1.45 40.57
C THR A 34 12.06 -2.34 39.75
N SER A 35 12.06 -2.15 38.42
CA SER A 35 13.09 -2.72 37.53
C SER A 35 14.43 -1.97 37.60
N GLY A 36 14.49 -0.93 38.43
CA GLY A 36 15.66 -0.10 38.64
C GLY A 36 15.80 0.99 37.57
N GLY A 37 16.90 1.72 37.67
CA GLY A 37 17.25 2.85 36.83
C GLY A 37 18.59 3.41 37.24
N GLN A 38 18.92 4.59 36.73
CA GLN A 38 20.24 5.17 36.95
C GLN A 38 20.32 5.93 38.27
N TYR A 39 19.29 6.69 38.64
CA TYR A 39 19.31 7.56 39.81
C TYR A 39 18.06 7.41 40.67
N ASP A 40 18.25 7.44 41.99
CA ASP A 40 17.18 7.54 42.97
C ASP A 40 16.98 9.00 43.44
N SER A 41 16.03 9.22 44.35
CA SER A 41 15.76 10.53 44.95
C SER A 41 16.92 11.12 45.76
N ASN A 42 17.96 10.33 46.07
CA ASN A 42 19.17 10.76 46.77
C ASN A 42 20.38 10.92 45.83
N GLY A 43 20.17 10.74 44.53
CA GLY A 43 21.22 10.78 43.50
C GLY A 43 22.17 9.59 43.52
N LEU A 44 21.78 8.48 44.14
CA LEU A 44 22.51 7.21 44.17
C LEU A 44 22.01 6.25 43.07
N PRO A 45 22.77 5.21 42.72
CA PRO A 45 22.32 4.18 41.78
C PRO A 45 20.98 3.56 42.19
N PHE A 46 20.01 3.55 41.27
CA PHE A 46 18.67 3.02 41.55
C PHE A 46 18.56 1.54 41.20
N GLY A 47 18.93 0.68 42.15
CA GLY A 47 18.87 -0.78 41.98
C GLY A 47 17.44 -1.31 41.78
N ALA A 48 17.32 -2.46 41.13
CA ALA A 48 16.06 -3.21 41.08
C ALA A 48 15.69 -3.69 42.50
N SER A 49 14.40 -3.74 42.80
CA SER A 49 13.87 -4.28 44.06
C SER A 49 13.00 -5.51 43.81
N ALA A 50 12.53 -6.18 44.87
CA ALA A 50 11.60 -7.29 44.74
C ALA A 50 10.29 -6.81 44.07
N ARG A 51 9.95 -7.40 42.92
CA ARG A 51 8.83 -6.97 42.06
C ARG A 51 7.63 -7.88 42.20
N ALA A 52 6.43 -7.30 42.12
CA ALA A 52 5.21 -8.02 41.79
C ALA A 52 4.53 -7.33 40.59
N PRO A 53 4.03 -8.08 39.61
CA PRO A 53 3.41 -7.51 38.42
C PRO A 53 2.12 -6.75 38.73
N GLY A 54 1.81 -5.77 37.87
CA GLY A 54 0.50 -5.13 37.85
C GLY A 54 -0.61 -6.08 37.37
N ALA A 55 -1.86 -5.67 37.56
CA ALA A 55 -3.01 -6.39 37.03
C ALA A 55 -2.97 -6.45 35.49
N TRP A 56 -3.49 -7.54 34.92
CA TRP A 56 -3.64 -7.68 33.48
C TRP A 56 -4.69 -6.70 32.93
N ILE A 57 -4.39 -6.07 31.80
CA ILE A 57 -5.40 -5.46 30.94
C ILE A 57 -5.76 -6.44 29.83
N GLY A 58 -7.05 -6.53 29.51
CA GLY A 58 -7.61 -7.52 28.58
C GLY A 58 -8.12 -8.77 29.32
N PRO A 59 -8.41 -9.86 28.61
CA PRO A 59 -8.10 -10.07 27.20
C PRO A 59 -8.93 -9.24 26.23
N PHE A 60 -8.30 -8.79 25.15
CA PHE A 60 -8.96 -8.11 24.03
C PHE A 60 -8.75 -8.88 22.73
N ALA A 61 -9.74 -8.86 21.84
CA ALA A 61 -9.66 -9.50 20.54
C ALA A 61 -8.68 -8.77 19.62
N ALA A 62 -7.68 -9.49 19.10
CA ALA A 62 -6.65 -8.92 18.24
C ALA A 62 -7.09 -8.80 16.77
N ASN A 63 -7.98 -9.69 16.32
CA ASN A 63 -8.47 -9.73 14.95
C ASN A 63 -9.97 -10.06 14.86
N PRO A 64 -10.67 -9.61 13.80
CA PRO A 64 -12.12 -9.79 13.64
C PRO A 64 -12.52 -11.26 13.49
N ALA A 65 -13.79 -11.56 13.76
CA ALA A 65 -14.34 -12.90 13.55
C ALA A 65 -14.19 -13.34 12.07
N GLY A 66 -13.91 -14.62 11.85
CA GLY A 66 -13.69 -15.18 10.50
C GLY A 66 -12.33 -14.84 9.86
N THR A 67 -11.44 -14.14 10.56
CA THR A 67 -10.09 -13.84 10.06
C THR A 67 -9.01 -14.66 10.79
N LEU A 68 -7.85 -14.82 10.16
CA LEU A 68 -6.69 -15.49 10.74
C LEU A 68 -5.52 -14.51 10.80
N ALA A 69 -5.01 -14.21 11.98
CA ALA A 69 -3.78 -13.45 12.18
C ALA A 69 -2.56 -14.38 12.10
N GLN A 70 -1.48 -13.92 11.47
CA GLN A 70 -0.17 -14.59 11.38
C GLN A 70 0.92 -13.87 12.19
N SER A 71 0.66 -12.63 12.61
CA SER A 71 1.52 -11.91 13.56
C SER A 71 0.67 -11.00 14.42
N LEU A 72 1.14 -10.73 15.64
CA LEU A 72 0.54 -9.79 16.58
C LEU A 72 1.56 -8.71 16.92
N ALA A 73 1.13 -7.47 17.00
CA ALA A 73 1.94 -6.36 17.49
C ALA A 73 1.25 -5.61 18.62
N VAL A 74 1.97 -5.46 19.73
CA VAL A 74 1.55 -4.67 20.89
C VAL A 74 2.30 -3.36 20.84
N ASP A 75 1.55 -2.27 20.74
CA ASP A 75 2.06 -0.91 20.70
C ASP A 75 1.89 -0.26 22.08
N PHE A 76 2.96 0.31 22.62
CA PHE A 76 2.92 0.97 23.93
C PHE A 76 3.65 2.30 23.88
N VAL A 77 3.24 3.21 24.77
CA VAL A 77 3.79 4.55 24.85
C VAL A 77 4.08 4.94 26.30
N PHE A 78 5.25 5.52 26.50
CA PHE A 78 5.60 6.26 27.70
C PHE A 78 5.26 7.73 27.46
N ALA A 79 4.01 8.12 27.71
CA ALA A 79 3.48 9.42 27.31
C ALA A 79 4.18 10.60 28.00
N ALA A 80 4.56 10.43 29.27
CA ALA A 80 5.35 11.40 30.04
C ALA A 80 6.87 11.14 29.94
N GLY A 81 7.32 10.33 28.98
CA GLY A 81 8.69 9.86 28.90
C GLY A 81 8.99 8.70 29.86
N CYS A 82 10.21 8.16 29.73
CA CYS A 82 10.74 7.09 30.55
C CYS A 82 12.17 7.46 30.98
N TYR A 83 12.32 7.84 32.25
CA TYR A 83 13.55 8.37 32.82
C TYR A 83 13.52 8.40 34.36
N THR A 84 14.69 8.47 34.98
CA THR A 84 14.87 8.83 36.40
C THR A 84 15.48 10.22 36.54
N VAL A 85 15.21 10.90 37.65
CA VAL A 85 15.82 12.20 37.99
C VAL A 85 16.74 12.02 39.18
N ASN A 86 17.97 12.52 39.07
CA ASN A 86 18.89 12.60 40.19
C ASN A 86 18.43 13.67 41.18
N GLY A 87 18.07 13.27 42.40
CA GLY A 87 17.53 14.20 43.40
C GLY A 87 18.52 15.23 43.96
N LYS A 88 19.83 15.13 43.67
CA LYS A 88 20.84 16.12 44.10
C LYS A 88 21.10 17.20 43.07
N ASN A 89 21.17 16.84 41.79
CA ASN A 89 21.61 17.76 40.72
C ASN A 89 20.64 17.86 39.54
N GLY A 90 19.49 17.19 39.61
CA GLY A 90 18.45 17.22 38.56
C GLY A 90 18.84 16.51 37.26
N SER A 91 19.96 15.81 37.21
CA SER A 91 20.41 15.11 36.00
C SER A 91 19.45 13.98 35.63
N ILE A 92 19.19 13.84 34.32
CA ILE A 92 18.34 12.79 33.77
C ILE A 92 19.14 11.51 33.58
N GLY A 93 18.56 10.40 34.02
CA GLY A 93 19.12 9.06 33.85
C GLY A 93 18.11 8.08 33.28
N TYR A 94 18.56 6.86 32.98
CA TYR A 94 17.67 5.85 32.43
C TYR A 94 16.73 5.23 33.47
N SER A 95 15.54 4.84 33.05
CA SER A 95 14.61 3.99 33.80
C SER A 95 14.38 2.68 33.06
N ASN A 96 14.31 1.58 33.81
CA ASN A 96 13.94 0.27 33.29
C ASN A 96 12.47 -0.02 33.55
N VAL A 97 11.79 -0.64 32.60
CA VAL A 97 10.41 -1.11 32.75
C VAL A 97 10.25 -2.51 32.19
N GLY A 98 9.79 -3.43 33.03
CA GLY A 98 9.44 -4.80 32.62
C GLY A 98 8.03 -4.86 32.04
N LEU A 99 7.87 -5.51 30.88
CA LEU A 99 6.62 -5.61 30.15
C LEU A 99 6.38 -7.05 29.68
N THR A 100 5.17 -7.55 29.90
CA THR A 100 4.78 -8.91 29.50
C THR A 100 3.44 -8.89 28.82
N ALA A 101 3.36 -9.54 27.65
CA ALA A 101 2.12 -9.81 26.95
C ALA A 101 1.93 -11.31 26.78
N GLU A 102 0.66 -11.73 26.80
CA GLU A 102 0.25 -13.10 26.55
C GLU A 102 -0.90 -13.13 25.57
N TYR A 103 -1.04 -14.25 24.87
CA TYR A 103 -2.08 -14.46 23.89
C TYR A 103 -2.76 -15.83 24.05
N ALA A 104 -4.05 -15.91 23.75
CA ALA A 104 -4.83 -17.14 23.76
C ALA A 104 -5.67 -17.24 22.48
N THR A 105 -5.97 -18.45 22.02
CA THR A 105 -6.91 -18.64 20.89
C THR A 105 -8.34 -18.33 21.33
N CYS A 106 -9.17 -17.85 20.40
CA CYS A 106 -10.60 -17.66 20.62
C CYS A 106 -11.45 -18.09 19.43
N ASP A 107 -12.74 -18.36 19.70
CA ASP A 107 -13.73 -18.69 18.68
C ASP A 107 -14.27 -17.44 17.97
N ASN A 108 -15.26 -17.60 17.08
CA ASN A 108 -15.90 -16.50 16.36
C ASN A 108 -16.76 -15.59 17.25
N ALA A 109 -17.24 -16.07 18.39
CA ALA A 109 -17.95 -15.26 19.38
C ALA A 109 -16.99 -14.46 20.29
N GLY A 110 -15.68 -14.71 20.20
CA GLY A 110 -14.66 -14.08 21.04
C GLY A 110 -14.44 -14.81 22.36
N ALA A 111 -15.04 -15.99 22.55
CA ALA A 111 -14.79 -16.81 23.72
C ALA A 111 -13.43 -17.48 23.63
N GLN A 112 -12.67 -17.46 24.73
CA GLN A 112 -11.36 -18.08 24.81
C GLN A 112 -11.46 -19.60 24.66
N THR A 113 -10.68 -20.17 23.74
CA THR A 113 -10.67 -21.61 23.44
C THR A 113 -9.42 -22.34 23.92
N GLY A 114 -8.34 -21.62 24.21
CA GLY A 114 -7.05 -22.18 24.64
C GLY A 114 -6.46 -21.45 25.84
N PRO A 115 -5.38 -21.99 26.45
CA PRO A 115 -4.67 -21.30 27.52
C PRO A 115 -3.95 -20.06 26.99
N PHE A 116 -3.63 -19.12 27.89
CA PHE A 116 -2.71 -18.04 27.57
C PHE A 116 -1.28 -18.59 27.45
N ASN A 117 -0.62 -18.18 26.37
CA ASN A 117 0.79 -18.45 26.10
C ASN A 117 1.57 -17.12 26.11
N PRO A 118 2.85 -17.13 26.50
CA PRO A 118 3.71 -15.95 26.41
C PRO A 118 3.80 -15.43 24.97
N LEU A 119 3.44 -14.16 24.76
CA LEU A 119 3.72 -13.46 23.50
C LEU A 119 5.12 -12.87 23.56
N PHE A 120 5.43 -12.13 24.62
CA PHE A 120 6.77 -11.66 24.95
C PHE A 120 6.88 -11.32 26.43
N SER A 121 8.10 -11.33 26.94
CA SER A 121 8.49 -10.79 28.24
C SER A 121 9.81 -10.06 28.07
N ILE A 122 9.81 -8.74 28.22
CA ILE A 122 10.95 -7.88 27.90
C ILE A 122 11.18 -6.83 28.98
N VAL A 123 12.39 -6.27 29.01
CA VAL A 123 12.70 -5.05 29.76
C VAL A 123 13.07 -3.97 28.75
N ARG A 124 12.50 -2.77 28.91
CA ARG A 124 12.84 -1.59 28.14
C ARG A 124 13.56 -0.57 29.00
N GLN A 125 14.60 0.02 28.43
CA GLN A 125 15.43 1.03 29.08
C GLN A 125 15.43 2.29 28.22
N TYR A 126 15.07 3.42 28.81
CA TYR A 126 15.13 4.73 28.15
C TYR A 126 15.59 5.80 29.13
N ALA A 127 16.19 6.87 28.61
CA ALA A 127 16.58 8.08 29.34
C ALA A 127 16.02 9.32 28.64
N SER A 128 14.69 9.38 28.47
CA SER A 128 14.01 10.44 27.69
C SER A 128 12.84 11.02 28.46
N GLN A 129 12.81 12.34 28.56
CA GLN A 129 11.65 13.09 29.05
C GLN A 129 10.59 13.33 27.96
N ALA A 130 10.97 13.21 26.69
CA ALA A 130 10.03 13.26 25.59
C ALA A 130 9.24 11.93 25.48
N PRO A 131 7.99 11.96 24.97
CA PRO A 131 7.19 10.75 24.79
C PRO A 131 7.91 9.69 23.96
N VAL A 132 8.02 8.47 24.49
CA VAL A 132 8.64 7.33 23.78
C VAL A 132 7.56 6.36 23.34
N ARG A 133 7.49 6.07 22.03
CA ARG A 133 6.58 5.08 21.44
C ARG A 133 7.39 3.89 20.98
N ASP A 134 6.98 2.68 21.35
CA ASP A 134 7.61 1.45 20.90
C ASP A 134 6.57 0.36 20.61
N SER A 135 6.97 -0.63 19.84
CA SER A 135 6.12 -1.71 19.36
C SER A 135 6.88 -3.02 19.40
N VAL A 136 6.24 -4.08 19.91
CA VAL A 136 6.78 -5.44 19.83
C VAL A 136 5.89 -6.25 18.91
N LYS A 137 6.46 -6.72 17.79
CA LYS A 137 5.81 -7.62 16.84
C LYS A 137 6.34 -9.04 17.03
N VAL A 138 5.44 -10.01 17.12
CA VAL A 138 5.75 -11.44 17.24
C VAL A 138 4.93 -12.21 16.21
N ASP A 139 5.56 -13.13 15.50
CA ASP A 139 4.88 -14.03 14.59
C ASP A 139 4.22 -15.18 15.36
N VAL A 140 2.99 -15.52 14.98
CA VAL A 140 2.18 -16.56 15.62
C VAL A 140 1.63 -17.51 14.56
N ALA A 141 1.17 -18.69 14.97
CA ALA A 141 0.43 -19.56 14.06
C ALA A 141 -0.81 -18.84 13.50
N ALA A 142 -1.32 -19.28 12.34
CA ALA A 142 -2.50 -18.65 11.77
C ALA A 142 -3.73 -18.94 12.65
N GLY A 143 -4.34 -17.92 13.24
CA GLY A 143 -5.46 -18.09 14.16
C GLY A 143 -6.14 -16.79 14.57
N ARG A 144 -7.24 -16.90 15.33
CA ARG A 144 -7.87 -15.77 16.00
C ARG A 144 -7.42 -15.71 17.45
N TYR A 145 -7.03 -14.53 17.91
CA TYR A 145 -6.36 -14.37 19.19
C TYR A 145 -6.98 -13.32 20.10
N LEU A 146 -6.95 -13.62 21.39
CA LEU A 146 -7.10 -12.69 22.50
C LEU A 146 -5.71 -12.32 23.03
N VAL A 147 -5.47 -11.06 23.36
CA VAL A 147 -4.21 -10.60 23.94
C VAL A 147 -4.48 -9.88 25.26
N ARG A 148 -3.62 -10.15 26.26
CA ARG A 148 -3.57 -9.41 27.51
C ARG A 148 -2.17 -8.86 27.75
N PHE A 149 -2.10 -7.70 28.39
CA PHE A 149 -0.85 -6.97 28.56
C PHE A 149 -0.73 -6.37 29.96
N ARG A 150 0.49 -6.38 30.52
CA ARG A 150 0.78 -5.80 31.84
C ARG A 150 2.22 -5.31 31.94
N ARG A 151 2.46 -4.49 32.96
CA ARG A 151 3.80 -4.16 33.46
C ARG A 151 4.19 -5.09 34.61
N GLU A 152 5.49 -5.33 34.76
CA GLU A 152 6.07 -6.23 35.75
C GLU A 152 6.61 -5.51 37.01
N ASP A 153 6.46 -4.18 37.07
CA ASP A 153 6.95 -3.34 38.16
C ASP A 153 5.98 -2.21 38.52
N ALA A 154 6.33 -1.46 39.57
CA ALA A 154 5.63 -0.27 39.99
C ALA A 154 5.99 0.94 39.12
N GLU A 155 5.01 1.84 38.98
CA GLU A 155 5.25 3.17 38.45
C GLU A 155 6.14 3.99 39.40
N LEU A 156 7.03 4.81 38.84
CA LEU A 156 7.81 5.77 39.62
C LEU A 156 6.87 6.83 40.20
N ALA A 157 6.99 7.07 41.50
CA ALA A 157 6.19 8.06 42.20
C ALA A 157 6.99 9.35 42.46
N GLY A 158 6.28 10.48 42.53
CA GLY A 158 6.84 11.76 42.96
C GLY A 158 7.86 12.36 41.98
N THR A 159 8.96 12.89 42.51
CA THR A 159 9.99 13.60 41.73
C THR A 159 11.10 12.69 41.19
N ALA A 160 11.00 11.36 41.42
CA ALA A 160 12.04 10.40 41.05
C ALA A 160 12.14 10.15 39.53
N GLY A 161 11.14 10.57 38.75
CA GLY A 161 11.08 10.38 37.31
C GLY A 161 9.71 9.94 36.83
N SER A 162 9.64 9.46 35.60
CA SER A 162 8.42 8.94 34.99
C SER A 162 8.73 7.63 34.27
N ASN A 163 7.85 6.65 34.40
CA ASN A 163 7.89 5.40 33.65
C ASN A 163 6.48 4.81 33.41
N ALA A 164 5.46 5.67 33.44
CA ALA A 164 4.07 5.29 33.18
C ALA A 164 3.92 4.72 31.76
N VAL A 165 3.27 3.57 31.62
CA VAL A 165 3.09 2.89 30.33
C VAL A 165 1.62 2.89 29.96
N LEU A 166 1.31 3.33 28.75
CA LEU A 166 -0.01 3.20 28.15
C LEU A 166 0.03 2.13 27.06
N TRP A 167 -0.97 1.25 27.04
CA TRP A 167 -1.22 0.36 25.91
C TRP A 167 -1.86 1.17 24.77
N ALA A 168 -1.06 1.53 23.79
CA ALA A 168 -1.45 2.44 22.72
C ALA A 168 -2.24 1.76 21.60
N GLY A 169 -1.97 0.49 21.33
CA GLY A 169 -2.62 -0.25 20.25
C GLY A 169 -2.32 -1.74 20.28
N LEU A 170 -3.25 -2.50 19.70
CA LEU A 170 -3.08 -3.92 19.40
C LEU A 170 -3.38 -4.11 17.93
N ARG A 171 -2.36 -4.52 17.17
CA ARG A 171 -2.45 -4.77 15.74
C ARG A 171 -2.30 -6.24 15.45
N SER A 172 -3.11 -6.75 14.53
CA SER A 172 -2.95 -8.08 13.98
C SER A 172 -2.64 -7.99 12.49
N PHE A 173 -1.69 -8.81 12.06
CA PHE A 173 -1.35 -8.94 10.65
C PHE A 173 -2.09 -10.16 10.14
N LEU A 174 -3.07 -9.96 9.27
CA LEU A 174 -3.95 -11.01 8.80
C LEU A 174 -3.31 -11.80 7.66
N LYS A 175 -3.59 -13.10 7.64
CA LYS A 175 -3.34 -13.98 6.51
C LYS A 175 -4.44 -13.73 5.49
N GLY A 176 -4.09 -13.10 4.38
CA GLY A 176 -5.01 -12.88 3.26
C GLY A 176 -4.24 -12.69 1.96
N ASN A 177 -4.98 -12.50 0.87
CA ASN A 177 -4.39 -12.21 -0.42
C ASN A 177 -3.73 -10.83 -0.36
N ASN A 178 -2.40 -10.82 -0.50
CA ASN A 178 -1.60 -9.60 -0.64
C ASN A 178 -1.27 -9.33 -2.12
N SER A 179 -2.02 -9.95 -3.05
CA SER A 179 -1.90 -9.75 -4.48
C SER A 179 -3.12 -9.00 -5.00
N PHE A 180 -2.86 -8.02 -5.87
CA PHE A 180 -3.90 -7.25 -6.52
C PHE A 180 -3.86 -7.58 -8.01
N PRO A 181 -4.84 -8.33 -8.54
CA PRO A 181 -4.91 -8.58 -9.97
C PRO A 181 -5.07 -7.26 -10.70
N ASP A 182 -4.55 -7.20 -11.91
CA ASP A 182 -4.78 -6.11 -12.86
C ASP A 182 -4.25 -4.71 -12.52
N VAL A 183 -3.59 -4.54 -11.38
CA VAL A 183 -2.98 -3.25 -10.98
C VAL A 183 -1.52 -3.43 -10.59
N SER A 184 -0.65 -2.57 -11.12
CA SER A 184 0.73 -2.47 -10.66
C SER A 184 0.75 -1.84 -9.27
N THR A 185 1.42 -2.48 -8.32
CA THR A 185 1.44 -2.02 -6.93
C THR A 185 2.81 -1.46 -6.57
N ILE A 186 2.83 -0.33 -5.86
CA ILE A 186 4.05 0.29 -5.35
C ILE A 186 3.95 0.34 -3.84
N ALA A 187 4.91 -0.29 -3.16
CA ALA A 187 5.00 -0.25 -1.71
C ALA A 187 6.14 0.69 -1.28
N ILE A 188 5.83 1.61 -0.38
CA ILE A 188 6.78 2.58 0.15
C ILE A 188 6.77 2.51 1.67
N ARG A 189 7.97 2.36 2.26
CA ARG A 189 8.18 2.53 3.69
C ARG A 189 8.97 3.82 3.89
N LEU A 190 8.37 4.77 4.59
CA LEU A 190 8.99 6.06 4.92
C LEU A 190 9.14 6.17 6.43
N LYS A 191 10.30 6.65 6.89
CA LYS A 191 10.47 7.01 8.30
C LYS A 191 9.64 8.28 8.53
N ALA A 192 8.70 8.23 9.47
CA ALA A 192 7.94 9.40 9.89
C ALA A 192 8.84 10.35 10.70
N SER A 193 9.68 11.12 10.02
CA SER A 193 10.52 12.14 10.66
C SER A 193 9.82 13.48 10.78
N GLN A 194 8.83 13.79 9.92
CA GLN A 194 7.90 14.93 10.01
C GLN A 194 6.56 14.63 9.33
N SER A 195 5.54 15.49 9.55
CA SER A 195 4.13 15.26 9.24
C SER A 195 3.85 14.66 7.85
N THR A 196 2.98 13.66 7.78
CA THR A 196 2.54 12.95 6.56
C THR A 196 1.58 13.76 5.68
N GLN A 197 1.44 15.07 5.89
CA GLN A 197 0.63 15.99 5.08
C GLN A 197 1.05 16.02 3.58
N GLY A 198 2.12 15.31 3.19
CA GLY A 198 2.60 15.18 1.81
C GLY A 198 2.38 13.83 1.13
N SER A 199 1.57 12.90 1.68
CA SER A 199 1.33 11.59 1.05
C SER A 199 0.82 11.68 -0.40
N TYR A 200 0.13 12.76 -0.76
CA TYR A 200 -0.34 13.07 -2.12
C TYR A 200 0.76 13.52 -3.09
N LYS A 201 2.00 13.73 -2.64
CA LYS A 201 3.12 14.20 -3.48
C LYS A 201 3.90 13.07 -4.17
N PHE A 202 3.49 11.82 -4.01
CA PHE A 202 4.11 10.70 -4.71
C PHE A 202 3.50 10.55 -6.11
N GLY A 203 4.32 10.79 -7.13
CA GLY A 203 3.98 10.57 -8.53
C GLY A 203 4.87 9.50 -9.15
N VAL A 204 4.37 8.86 -10.21
CA VAL A 204 5.11 7.84 -10.96
C VAL A 204 5.19 8.28 -12.42
N LEU A 205 6.40 8.36 -12.95
CA LEU A 205 6.63 8.41 -14.39
C LEU A 205 6.74 6.96 -14.88
N GLY A 206 5.60 6.40 -15.28
CA GLY A 206 5.50 5.01 -15.70
C GLY A 206 5.18 4.89 -17.18
N THR A 207 5.85 3.98 -17.87
CA THR A 207 5.50 3.55 -19.23
C THR A 207 4.67 2.28 -19.15
N ARG A 208 3.52 2.25 -19.82
CA ARG A 208 2.67 1.05 -19.85
C ARG A 208 3.38 -0.08 -20.59
N LYS A 209 3.28 -1.29 -20.05
CA LYS A 209 3.65 -2.52 -20.76
C LYS A 209 2.44 -3.03 -21.51
N VAL A 210 2.57 -3.23 -22.83
CA VAL A 210 1.52 -3.82 -23.66
C VAL A 210 2.12 -4.90 -24.57
N PRO A 211 1.31 -5.83 -25.10
CA PRO A 211 1.78 -6.80 -26.09
C PRO A 211 2.19 -6.11 -27.38
N VAL A 212 3.43 -6.32 -27.81
CA VAL A 212 4.00 -5.77 -29.05
C VAL A 212 4.43 -6.91 -29.97
N TRP A 213 4.09 -6.84 -31.25
CA TRP A 213 4.56 -7.82 -32.23
C TRP A 213 6.02 -7.53 -32.63
N ASN A 214 6.90 -8.51 -32.48
CA ASN A 214 8.33 -8.37 -32.80
C ASN A 214 8.74 -8.96 -34.16
N GLY A 215 7.77 -9.33 -35.01
CA GLY A 215 8.00 -10.03 -36.27
C GLY A 215 7.80 -11.56 -36.18
N ALA A 216 7.79 -12.14 -34.98
CA ALA A 216 7.60 -13.58 -34.78
C ALA A 216 6.56 -13.93 -33.69
N ALA A 217 6.49 -13.13 -32.64
CA ALA A 217 5.58 -13.34 -31.51
C ALA A 217 5.18 -12.00 -30.87
N PHE A 218 4.09 -12.03 -30.10
CA PHE A 218 3.77 -10.95 -29.17
C PHE A 218 4.66 -11.02 -27.93
N VAL A 219 5.33 -9.92 -27.63
CA VAL A 219 6.15 -9.75 -26.43
C VAL A 219 5.60 -8.59 -25.63
N THR A 220 5.30 -8.84 -24.35
CA THR A 220 4.87 -7.77 -23.45
C THR A 220 6.07 -6.90 -23.10
N GLN A 221 6.06 -5.65 -23.54
CA GLN A 221 7.16 -4.71 -23.30
C GLN A 221 6.66 -3.29 -23.05
N ALA A 222 7.47 -2.49 -22.37
CA ALA A 222 7.19 -1.07 -22.19
C ALA A 222 7.28 -0.36 -23.55
N THR A 223 6.20 0.30 -23.96
CA THR A 223 6.17 1.04 -25.23
C THR A 223 5.33 2.31 -25.09
N ARG A 224 5.70 3.32 -25.88
CA ARG A 224 4.96 4.58 -26.02
C ARG A 224 4.33 4.70 -27.42
N ASN A 225 4.43 3.66 -28.25
CA ASN A 225 3.94 3.70 -29.63
C ASN A 225 2.40 3.63 -29.65
N PRO A 226 1.72 4.60 -30.30
CA PRO A 226 0.26 4.67 -30.32
C PRO A 226 -0.40 3.47 -31.02
N ALA A 227 0.24 2.86 -32.02
CA ALA A 227 -0.34 1.73 -32.74
C ALA A 227 -0.47 0.48 -31.86
N TRP A 228 0.53 0.21 -31.02
CA TRP A 228 0.47 -0.90 -30.06
C TRP A 228 -0.53 -0.63 -28.94
N ALA A 229 -0.61 0.62 -28.45
CA ALA A 229 -1.64 1.03 -27.50
C ALA A 229 -3.05 0.87 -28.09
N PHE A 230 -3.23 1.17 -29.38
CA PHE A 230 -4.48 0.97 -30.09
C PHE A 230 -4.84 -0.52 -30.17
N LEU A 231 -3.90 -1.38 -30.59
CA LEU A 231 -4.15 -2.83 -30.70
C LEU A 231 -4.54 -3.44 -29.35
N ASP A 232 -3.85 -3.03 -28.29
CA ASP A 232 -4.13 -3.42 -26.91
C ASP A 232 -5.52 -2.95 -26.46
N ALA A 233 -5.90 -1.70 -26.75
CA ALA A 233 -7.23 -1.17 -26.45
C ALA A 233 -8.35 -1.87 -27.25
N VAL A 234 -8.07 -2.34 -28.47
CA VAL A 234 -9.05 -3.09 -29.26
C VAL A 234 -9.25 -4.51 -28.70
N THR A 235 -8.14 -5.18 -28.36
CA THR A 235 -8.14 -6.60 -28.00
C THR A 235 -8.36 -6.89 -26.52
N SER A 236 -8.06 -5.94 -25.62
CA SER A 236 -8.24 -6.14 -24.18
C SER A 236 -9.71 -6.28 -23.80
N GLY A 237 -10.07 -7.41 -23.19
CA GLY A 237 -11.40 -7.62 -22.61
C GLY A 237 -11.60 -6.94 -21.24
N GLN A 238 -10.54 -6.38 -20.66
CA GLN A 238 -10.57 -5.82 -19.31
C GLN A 238 -10.83 -4.30 -19.30
N TYR A 239 -10.23 -3.58 -20.25
CA TYR A 239 -10.32 -2.11 -20.34
C TYR A 239 -10.54 -1.61 -21.77
N GLY A 240 -10.75 -2.53 -22.71
CA GLY A 240 -10.89 -2.26 -24.14
C GLY A 240 -12.20 -2.81 -24.70
N SER A 241 -12.25 -3.04 -26.01
CA SER A 241 -13.43 -3.64 -26.66
C SER A 241 -13.50 -5.16 -26.57
N GLY A 242 -12.41 -5.85 -26.18
CA GLY A 242 -12.37 -7.31 -26.11
C GLY A 242 -12.56 -8.02 -27.46
N LEU A 243 -12.29 -7.32 -28.57
CA LEU A 243 -12.42 -7.92 -29.90
C LEU A 243 -11.29 -8.92 -30.14
N SER A 244 -11.62 -10.02 -30.82
CA SER A 244 -10.60 -10.95 -31.29
C SER A 244 -9.64 -10.25 -32.24
N ILE A 245 -8.35 -10.58 -32.16
CA ILE A 245 -7.34 -10.05 -33.10
C ILE A 245 -7.68 -10.34 -34.57
N ALA A 246 -8.47 -11.40 -34.84
CA ALA A 246 -8.97 -11.71 -36.18
C ALA A 246 -9.96 -10.67 -36.74
N LYS A 247 -10.51 -9.81 -35.87
CA LYS A 247 -11.38 -8.66 -36.22
C LYS A 247 -10.60 -7.35 -36.27
N VAL A 248 -9.27 -7.42 -36.29
CA VAL A 248 -8.39 -6.27 -36.46
C VAL A 248 -7.60 -6.45 -37.74
N ASP A 249 -7.49 -5.39 -38.53
CA ASP A 249 -6.57 -5.33 -39.66
C ASP A 249 -5.13 -5.25 -39.13
N PHE A 250 -4.61 -6.42 -38.77
CA PHE A 250 -3.34 -6.55 -38.07
C PHE A 250 -2.16 -5.99 -38.88
N ASN A 251 -2.17 -6.17 -40.21
CA ASN A 251 -1.10 -5.67 -41.07
C ASN A 251 -1.10 -4.14 -41.11
N ALA A 252 -2.27 -3.49 -41.17
CA ALA A 252 -2.35 -2.03 -41.07
C ALA A 252 -1.78 -1.52 -39.74
N VAL A 253 -2.08 -2.19 -38.63
CA VAL A 253 -1.53 -1.85 -37.31
C VAL A 253 -0.02 -2.00 -37.27
N VAL A 254 0.54 -3.11 -37.75
CA VAL A 254 1.99 -3.36 -37.76
C VAL A 254 2.72 -2.32 -38.63
N ASN A 255 2.18 -2.03 -39.81
CA ASN A 255 2.76 -1.02 -40.71
C ASN A 255 2.71 0.37 -40.08
N HIS A 256 1.58 0.73 -39.47
CA HIS A 256 1.43 2.01 -38.77
C HIS A 256 2.38 2.10 -37.57
N ALA A 257 2.56 1.01 -36.82
CA ALA A 257 3.50 0.94 -35.70
C ALA A 257 4.94 1.22 -36.15
N ALA A 258 5.40 0.58 -37.22
CA ALA A 258 6.72 0.82 -37.79
C ALA A 258 6.89 2.28 -38.26
N GLY A 259 5.84 2.85 -38.88
CA GLY A 259 5.82 4.26 -39.26
C GLY A 259 5.89 5.20 -38.04
N CYS A 260 5.18 4.88 -36.96
CA CYS A 260 5.24 5.64 -35.71
C CYS A 260 6.64 5.60 -35.07
N ASP A 261 7.29 4.43 -35.06
CA ASP A 261 8.66 4.30 -34.56
C ASP A 261 9.64 5.13 -35.40
N ALA A 262 9.51 5.11 -36.73
CA ALA A 262 10.36 5.89 -37.63
C ALA A 262 10.22 7.41 -37.46
N ARG A 263 9.01 7.89 -37.09
CA ARG A 263 8.73 9.32 -36.87
C ARG A 263 8.91 9.78 -35.43
N GLY A 264 9.01 8.85 -34.48
CA GLY A 264 9.01 9.15 -33.04
C GLY A 264 7.64 9.56 -32.50
N ASP A 265 6.55 9.10 -33.12
CA ASP A 265 5.19 9.35 -32.64
C ASP A 265 4.97 8.62 -31.29
N THR A 266 4.49 9.33 -30.27
CA THR A 266 4.30 8.76 -28.91
C THR A 266 2.94 9.09 -28.31
N PHE A 267 2.44 8.21 -27.45
CA PHE A 267 1.18 8.36 -26.72
C PHE A 267 1.37 8.08 -25.22
N ASP A 268 1.26 9.14 -24.41
CA ASP A 268 1.43 9.12 -22.95
C ASP A 268 0.21 9.69 -22.22
N TYR A 269 -0.98 9.45 -22.77
CA TYR A 269 -2.21 9.90 -22.16
C TYR A 269 -2.79 8.83 -21.24
N ARG A 270 -3.20 9.25 -20.04
CA ARG A 270 -3.91 8.40 -19.08
C ARG A 270 -5.39 8.74 -19.10
N PHE A 271 -6.23 7.76 -19.43
CA PHE A 271 -7.67 7.85 -19.23
C PHE A 271 -7.98 7.82 -17.73
N THR A 272 -8.57 8.89 -17.21
CA THR A 272 -8.97 9.02 -15.80
C THR A 272 -10.44 8.71 -15.57
N THR A 273 -11.25 8.75 -16.62
CA THR A 273 -12.68 8.43 -16.63
C THR A 273 -12.98 7.46 -17.76
N ALA A 274 -14.09 6.73 -17.64
CA ALA A 274 -14.60 5.93 -18.74
C ALA A 274 -14.97 6.85 -19.92
N VAL A 275 -14.61 6.41 -21.12
CA VAL A 275 -14.90 7.07 -22.39
C VAL A 275 -15.39 6.01 -23.37
N ALA A 276 -16.17 6.42 -24.37
CA ALA A 276 -16.61 5.48 -25.40
C ALA A 276 -15.39 4.91 -26.15
N VAL A 277 -15.42 3.61 -26.46
CA VAL A 277 -14.29 2.92 -27.11
C VAL A 277 -13.86 3.64 -28.40
N PRO A 278 -14.76 3.99 -29.35
CA PRO A 278 -14.37 4.72 -30.56
C PRO A 278 -13.60 6.02 -30.27
N ASP A 279 -14.03 6.78 -29.26
CA ASP A 279 -13.39 8.03 -28.86
C ASP A 279 -12.00 7.77 -28.25
N ALA A 280 -11.87 6.72 -27.45
CA ALA A 280 -10.59 6.29 -26.90
C ALA A 280 -9.61 5.88 -28.01
N LEU A 281 -10.07 5.11 -29.00
CA LEU A 281 -9.25 4.68 -30.13
C LEU A 281 -8.77 5.89 -30.95
N ASN A 282 -9.65 6.83 -31.27
CA ASN A 282 -9.28 8.07 -31.94
C ASN A 282 -8.32 8.92 -31.11
N LYS A 283 -8.51 8.96 -29.78
CA LYS A 283 -7.60 9.68 -28.88
C LYS A 283 -6.20 9.08 -28.85
N ILE A 284 -6.09 7.74 -28.88
CA ILE A 284 -4.83 7.01 -28.95
C ILE A 284 -4.08 7.31 -30.26
N LEU A 285 -4.80 7.35 -31.38
CA LEU A 285 -4.23 7.52 -32.71
C LEU A 285 -3.91 8.98 -33.09
N ALA A 286 -4.52 9.94 -32.40
CA ALA A 286 -4.36 11.37 -32.67
C ALA A 286 -2.90 11.87 -32.79
N PRO A 287 -1.93 11.45 -31.93
CA PRO A 287 -0.53 11.88 -32.07
C PRO A 287 0.11 11.46 -33.40
N SER A 288 -0.39 10.38 -33.99
CA SER A 288 0.06 9.83 -35.27
C SER A 288 -0.81 10.24 -36.46
N ARG A 289 -1.63 11.30 -36.32
CA ARG A 289 -2.55 11.81 -37.37
C ARG A 289 -3.38 10.70 -38.02
N ALA A 290 -3.85 9.77 -37.20
CA ALA A 290 -4.60 8.62 -37.64
C ALA A 290 -5.94 8.53 -36.91
N GLN A 291 -6.89 7.83 -37.51
CA GLN A 291 -8.20 7.52 -36.96
C GLN A 291 -8.52 6.04 -37.15
N HIS A 292 -9.39 5.53 -36.27
CA HIS A 292 -9.94 4.21 -36.44
C HIS A 292 -11.13 4.26 -37.40
N PHE A 293 -11.36 3.16 -38.10
CA PHE A 293 -12.56 2.99 -38.91
C PHE A 293 -12.89 1.50 -39.03
N TRP A 294 -14.10 1.21 -39.50
CA TRP A 294 -14.59 -0.14 -39.71
C TRP A 294 -14.56 -0.51 -41.19
N LEU A 295 -13.81 -1.56 -41.53
CA LEU A 295 -13.84 -2.25 -42.82
C LEU A 295 -14.81 -3.43 -42.71
N GLY A 296 -16.10 -3.15 -42.91
CA GLY A 296 -17.14 -4.13 -42.60
C GLY A 296 -17.15 -4.43 -41.09
N ASP A 297 -16.74 -5.66 -40.72
CA ASP A 297 -16.69 -6.13 -39.33
C ASP A 297 -15.25 -6.16 -38.75
N THR A 298 -14.29 -5.58 -39.48
CA THR A 298 -12.88 -5.52 -39.06
C THR A 298 -12.50 -4.08 -38.72
N VAL A 299 -11.90 -3.85 -37.55
CA VAL A 299 -11.36 -2.55 -37.16
C VAL A 299 -10.01 -2.34 -37.85
N SER A 300 -9.83 -1.21 -38.52
CA SER A 300 -8.56 -0.81 -39.15
C SER A 300 -8.18 0.61 -38.77
N ILE A 301 -6.96 1.00 -39.16
CA ILE A 301 -6.37 2.32 -38.93
C ILE A 301 -6.15 2.97 -40.28
N VAL A 302 -6.53 4.25 -40.39
CA VAL A 302 -6.15 5.10 -41.51
C VAL A 302 -5.39 6.31 -41.00
N ARG A 303 -4.27 6.62 -41.64
CA ARG A 303 -3.47 7.81 -41.37
C ARG A 303 -3.71 8.85 -42.45
N ASP A 304 -3.75 10.12 -42.05
CA ASP A 304 -3.64 11.26 -42.95
C ASP A 304 -2.17 11.42 -43.39
N GLU A 305 -1.90 10.98 -44.60
CA GLU A 305 -0.59 11.04 -45.23
C GLU A 305 -0.74 11.22 -46.74
N TRP A 306 0.32 11.74 -47.35
CA TRP A 306 0.36 11.88 -48.78
C TRP A 306 0.43 10.49 -49.45
N ARG A 307 -0.37 10.31 -50.50
CA ARG A 307 -0.42 9.09 -51.31
C ARG A 307 -0.20 9.46 -52.78
N ASP A 308 0.74 8.76 -53.43
CA ASP A 308 1.03 8.94 -54.87
C ASP A 308 -0.17 8.62 -55.76
N VAL A 309 -1.02 7.67 -55.32
CA VAL A 309 -2.16 7.19 -56.09
C VAL A 309 -3.46 7.68 -55.46
N PRO A 310 -4.26 8.49 -56.16
CA PRO A 310 -5.57 8.88 -55.68
C PRO A 310 -6.49 7.65 -55.63
N THR A 311 -7.10 7.42 -54.47
CA THR A 311 -8.05 6.31 -54.26
C THR A 311 -9.39 6.51 -54.97
N MET A 312 -9.76 7.76 -55.23
CA MET A 312 -11.00 8.11 -55.91
C MET A 312 -10.81 9.41 -56.67
N LEU A 313 -11.29 9.45 -57.91
CA LEU A 313 -11.46 10.68 -58.68
C LEU A 313 -12.95 10.99 -58.72
N LEU A 314 -13.33 12.14 -58.18
CA LEU A 314 -14.69 12.66 -58.32
C LEU A 314 -14.66 13.78 -59.37
N THR A 315 -15.53 13.66 -60.35
CA THR A 315 -15.76 14.66 -61.40
C THR A 315 -17.04 15.44 -61.10
N ASP A 316 -17.19 16.62 -61.71
CA ASP A 316 -18.38 17.46 -61.54
C ASP A 316 -19.70 16.75 -61.88
N ARG A 317 -19.66 15.66 -62.67
CA ARG A 317 -20.84 14.84 -62.99
C ARG A 317 -21.24 13.88 -61.89
N GLU A 318 -20.33 13.53 -60.99
CA GLU A 318 -20.55 12.60 -59.88
C GLU A 318 -20.92 13.33 -58.58
N ILE A 319 -20.67 14.64 -58.53
CA ILE A 319 -21.05 15.50 -57.39
C ILE A 319 -22.53 15.85 -57.49
N VAL A 320 -23.31 15.46 -56.49
CA VAL A 320 -24.72 15.84 -56.38
C VAL A 320 -24.81 17.35 -56.12
N ARG A 321 -25.65 18.04 -56.91
CA ARG A 321 -25.85 19.48 -56.76
C ARG A 321 -26.33 19.82 -55.35
N ASP A 322 -25.77 20.87 -54.76
CA ASP A 322 -26.10 21.37 -53.41
C ASP A 322 -25.88 20.37 -52.26
N SER A 323 -25.12 19.29 -52.48
CA SER A 323 -24.80 18.33 -51.41
C SER A 323 -23.63 18.75 -50.52
N MET A 324 -22.88 19.79 -50.89
CA MET A 324 -21.78 20.30 -50.07
C MET A 324 -22.35 21.12 -48.91
N GLN A 325 -22.16 20.63 -47.69
CA GLN A 325 -22.42 21.38 -46.48
C GLN A 325 -21.14 21.42 -45.63
N VAL A 326 -20.61 22.62 -45.39
CA VAL A 326 -19.42 22.81 -44.53
C VAL A 326 -19.85 23.63 -43.32
N SER A 327 -19.78 23.02 -42.14
CA SER A 327 -19.92 23.73 -40.87
C SER A 327 -18.54 23.95 -40.27
N PHE A 328 -18.20 25.20 -39.99
CA PHE A 328 -17.03 25.54 -39.19
C PHE A 328 -17.47 25.62 -37.72
N THR A 329 -16.71 24.97 -36.83
CA THR A 329 -16.85 25.09 -35.37
C THR A 329 -15.62 25.77 -34.82
#